data_AF-A0A9D6LFW5-F1
#
_entry.id   AF-A0A9D6LFW5-F1
#
_cell.length_a   1.000
_cell.length_b   1.000
_cell.length_c   1.000
_cell.angle_alpha   90.00
_cell.angle_beta   90.00
_cell.angle_gamma   90.00
#
_symmetry.space_group_name_H-M   'P 1'
#
loop_
_entity.id
_entity.type
_entity.pdbx_description
1 polymer ?
#
loop_
_entity_poly.entity_id
_entity_poly.type
_entity_poly.pdbx_seq_one_letter_code
_entity_poly.pdbx_strand_id
1 'polypeptide(L)'
;MAIIGAGMVSLPENNVPADRALRDLLAGAALAVAAAACWGLSTVFGKWVTAKLSFPVTAFLRFAWGFAGISVLVALSLLGARAPANMTAPMYKAVLYMGLVPGVLALYLYYAGLKRTKASAATLAELFFPVAAVVINWRVLGQPLTATQLVGMGLLLLSVFFIGKGMR
;
A
#
# COMPACT_ATOMS: atom_id res chain seq x y z
N MET A 1 -1.78 -1.70 19.71
CA MET A 1 -1.18 -2.74 18.82
C MET A 1 -0.11 -2.17 17.89
N ALA A 2 -0.39 -1.14 17.07
CA ALA A 2 0.64 -0.53 16.21
C ALA A 2 1.85 0.05 16.99
N ILE A 3 1.61 0.67 18.15
CA ILE A 3 2.67 1.20 19.04
C ILE A 3 3.55 0.08 19.60
N ILE A 4 2.94 -1.06 19.97
CA ILE A 4 3.65 -2.22 20.49
C ILE A 4 4.48 -2.89 19.38
N GLY A 5 3.90 -3.05 18.18
CA GLY A 5 4.60 -3.61 17.02
C GLY A 5 5.73 -2.73 16.50
N ALA A 6 5.54 -1.40 16.48
CA ALA A 6 6.61 -0.46 16.18
C ALA A 6 7.74 -0.55 17.21
N GLY A 7 7.42 -0.70 18.50
CA GLY A 7 8.40 -0.94 19.55
C GLY A 7 9.21 -2.22 19.32
N MET A 8 8.55 -3.33 18.99
CA MET A 8 9.24 -4.60 18.75
C MET A 8 10.16 -4.60 17.52
N VAL A 9 9.86 -3.81 16.49
CA VAL A 9 10.69 -3.71 15.27
C VAL A 9 11.82 -2.68 15.43
N SER A 10 11.61 -1.65 16.26
CA SER A 10 12.54 -0.51 16.36
C SER A 10 13.49 -0.58 17.54
N LEU A 11 13.25 -1.47 18.53
CA LEU A 11 14.13 -1.64 19.68
C LEU A 11 15.48 -2.19 19.19
N PRO A 12 16.55 -1.38 19.23
CA PRO A 12 17.89 -1.86 18.93
C PRO A 12 18.30 -2.79 20.07
N GLU A 13 18.95 -3.90 19.72
CA GLU A 13 19.67 -4.72 20.70
C GLU A 13 20.60 -3.79 21.52
N ASN A 14 20.38 -3.78 22.84
CA ASN A 14 21.25 -3.26 23.91
C ASN A 14 22.13 -2.02 23.59
N ASN A 15 21.67 -0.82 24.01
CA ASN A 15 22.47 0.32 24.55
C ASN A 15 21.88 1.73 24.30
N VAL A 16 20.59 1.88 23.93
CA VAL A 16 19.97 3.21 23.81
C VAL A 16 19.35 3.66 25.14
N PRO A 17 19.63 4.88 25.63
CA PRO A 17 18.97 5.45 26.81
C PRO A 17 17.44 5.41 26.69
N ALA A 18 16.75 4.97 27.75
CA ALA A 18 15.30 4.71 27.74
C ALA A 18 14.46 5.95 27.36
N ASP A 19 14.96 7.15 27.63
CA ASP A 19 14.34 8.43 27.28
C ASP A 19 14.37 8.73 25.76
N ARG A 20 15.46 8.37 25.06
CA ARG A 20 15.56 8.51 23.60
C ARG A 20 14.69 7.49 22.89
N ALA A 21 14.72 6.23 23.34
CA ALA A 21 13.89 5.17 22.77
C ALA A 21 12.39 5.51 22.87
N LEU A 22 11.93 6.08 23.99
CA LEU A 22 10.54 6.51 24.14
C LEU A 22 10.17 7.68 23.20
N ARG A 23 11.07 8.66 23.03
CA ARG A 23 10.85 9.79 22.12
C ARG A 23 10.76 9.34 20.67
N ASP A 24 11.66 8.46 20.23
CA ASP A 24 11.66 7.93 18.86
C ASP A 24 10.42 7.06 18.60
N LEU A 25 9.99 6.27 19.59
CA LEU A 25 8.75 5.50 19.52
C LEU A 25 7.52 6.40 19.38
N LEU A 26 7.42 7.47 20.19
CA LEU A 26 6.30 8.41 20.12
C LEU A 26 6.30 9.21 18.82
N ALA A 27 7.47 9.64 18.35
CA ALA A 27 7.62 10.32 17.06
C ALA A 27 7.24 9.39 15.90
N GLY A 28 7.73 8.14 15.90
CA GLY A 28 7.38 7.13 14.90
C GLY A 28 5.88 6.79 14.91
N ALA A 29 5.28 6.65 16.09
CA ALA A 29 3.85 6.41 16.24
C ALA A 29 3.02 7.60 15.73
N ALA A 30 3.41 8.85 16.06
CA ALA A 30 2.76 10.04 15.56
C ALA A 30 2.85 10.15 14.03
N LEU A 31 4.02 9.87 13.45
CA LEU A 31 4.21 9.81 12.00
C LEU A 31 3.38 8.70 11.35
N ALA A 32 3.28 7.52 11.96
CA ALA A 32 2.46 6.44 11.46
C ALA A 32 0.95 6.79 11.47
N VAL A 33 0.48 7.46 12.54
CA VAL A 33 -0.91 7.96 12.61
C VAL A 33 -1.15 9.04 11.57
N ALA A 34 -0.21 9.99 11.41
CA ALA A 34 -0.29 11.01 10.38
C ALA A 34 -0.31 10.40 8.97
N ALA A 35 0.53 9.39 8.72
CA ALA A 35 0.56 8.66 7.45
C ALA A 35 -0.77 7.93 7.20
N ALA A 36 -1.32 7.25 8.21
CA ALA A 36 -2.62 6.58 8.12
C ALA A 36 -3.76 7.59 7.86
N ALA A 37 -3.75 8.75 8.52
CA ALA A 37 -4.70 9.82 8.29
C ALA A 37 -4.58 10.38 6.88
N CYS A 38 -3.36 10.70 6.41
CA CYS A 38 -3.10 11.15 5.04
C CYS A 38 -3.57 10.13 4.00
N TRP A 39 -3.36 8.84 4.26
CA TRP A 39 -3.80 7.77 3.38
C TRP A 39 -5.33 7.63 3.34
N GLY A 40 -5.99 7.72 4.49
CA GLY A 40 -7.45 7.76 4.59
C GLY A 40 -8.06 9.01 3.93
N LEU A 41 -7.45 10.19 4.09
CA LEU A 41 -7.89 11.40 3.40
C LEU A 41 -7.71 11.27 1.89
N SER A 42 -6.60 10.68 1.43
CA SER A 42 -6.34 10.47 -0.01
C SER A 42 -7.42 9.63 -0.68
N THR A 43 -7.96 8.61 0.00
CA THR A 43 -9.06 7.81 -0.54
C THR A 43 -10.39 8.55 -0.54
N VAL A 44 -10.69 9.37 0.48
CA VAL A 44 -11.91 10.20 0.52
C VAL A 44 -11.89 11.28 -0.56
N PHE A 45 -10.81 12.07 -0.64
CA PHE A 45 -10.65 13.07 -1.69
C PHE A 45 -10.54 12.43 -3.08
N GLY A 46 -9.86 11.28 -3.19
CA GLY A 46 -9.76 10.52 -4.43
C GLY A 46 -11.13 10.11 -4.96
N LYS A 47 -12.03 9.61 -4.12
CA LYS A 47 -13.41 9.28 -4.50
C LYS A 47 -14.20 10.52 -4.95
N TRP A 48 -13.99 11.66 -4.29
CA TRP A 48 -14.66 12.92 -4.63
C TRP A 48 -14.19 13.50 -5.97
N VAL A 49 -12.88 13.43 -6.26
CA VAL A 49 -12.26 13.86 -7.52
C VAL A 49 -12.70 12.97 -8.68
N THR A 50 -12.72 11.65 -8.49
CA THR A 50 -13.11 10.68 -9.52
C THR A 50 -14.61 10.72 -9.84
N ALA A 51 -15.44 11.29 -8.95
CA ALA A 51 -16.86 11.52 -9.21
C ALA A 51 -17.14 12.71 -10.14
N LYS A 52 -16.17 13.63 -10.32
CA LYS A 52 -16.35 14.87 -11.12
C LYS A 52 -15.48 14.93 -12.38
N LEU A 53 -14.45 14.09 -12.48
CA LEU A 53 -13.48 14.11 -13.58
C LEU A 53 -13.51 12.82 -14.38
N SER A 54 -13.27 12.93 -15.69
CA SER A 54 -13.15 11.78 -16.57
C SER A 54 -11.87 11.00 -16.28
N PHE A 55 -11.95 9.68 -16.43
CA PHE A 55 -10.93 8.73 -16.04
C PHE A 55 -9.50 8.99 -16.56
N PRO A 56 -9.28 9.42 -17.83
CA PRO A 56 -7.94 9.77 -18.31
C PRO A 56 -7.31 10.93 -17.53
N VAL A 57 -8.13 11.89 -17.10
CA VAL A 57 -7.69 13.06 -16.34
C VAL A 57 -7.30 12.67 -14.92
N THR A 58 -8.03 11.75 -14.28
CA THR A 58 -7.66 11.22 -12.95
C THR A 58 -6.36 10.42 -12.99
N ALA A 59 -6.18 9.57 -14.01
CA ALA A 59 -4.94 8.82 -14.21
C ALA A 59 -3.76 9.78 -14.47
N PHE A 60 -3.95 10.75 -15.36
CA PHE A 60 -2.95 11.78 -15.64
C PHE A 60 -2.58 12.58 -14.38
N LEU A 61 -3.56 13.06 -13.61
CA LEU A 61 -3.32 13.78 -12.35
C LEU A 61 -2.53 12.92 -11.33
N ARG A 62 -2.81 11.62 -11.26
CA ARG A 62 -2.13 10.71 -10.35
C ARG A 62 -0.66 10.51 -10.74
N PHE A 63 -0.37 10.35 -12.03
CA PHE A 63 1.00 10.27 -12.53
C PHE A 63 1.73 11.61 -12.49
N ALA A 64 1.03 12.73 -12.74
CA ALA A 64 1.57 14.08 -12.63
C ALA A 64 2.02 14.41 -11.21
N TRP A 65 1.23 14.02 -10.19
CA TRP A 65 1.66 14.11 -8.79
C TRP A 65 2.85 13.21 -8.47
N GLY A 66 2.90 12.00 -9.04
CA GLY A 66 4.08 11.14 -8.94
C GLY A 66 5.34 11.79 -9.52
N PHE A 67 5.20 12.45 -10.68
CA PHE A 67 6.28 13.18 -11.33
C PHE A 67 6.71 14.42 -10.54
N ALA A 68 5.75 15.18 -9.98
CA ALA A 68 6.03 16.30 -9.09
C ALA A 68 6.80 15.83 -7.84
N GLY A 69 6.39 14.71 -7.23
CA GLY A 69 7.11 14.11 -6.10
C GLY A 69 8.56 13.76 -6.45
N ILE A 70 8.81 13.15 -7.61
CA ILE A 70 10.16 12.87 -8.10
C ILE A 70 10.96 14.16 -8.32
N SER A 71 10.33 15.19 -8.90
CA SER A 71 11.00 16.48 -9.14
C SER A 71 11.44 17.17 -7.85
N VAL A 72 10.65 17.06 -6.76
CA VAL A 72 11.02 17.55 -5.44
C VAL A 72 12.21 16.77 -4.87
N LEU A 73 12.22 15.43 -5.01
CA LEU A 73 13.35 14.61 -4.57
C LEU A 73 14.65 14.94 -5.33
N VAL A 74 14.55 15.19 -6.64
CA VAL A 74 15.68 15.65 -7.47
C VAL A 74 16.14 17.04 -7.01
N ALA A 75 15.22 17.98 -6.79
CA ALA A 75 15.55 19.32 -6.30
C ALA A 75 16.25 19.29 -4.93
N LEU A 76 15.75 18.48 -3.99
CA LEU A 76 16.40 18.28 -2.69
C LEU A 76 17.80 17.67 -2.84
N SER A 77 17.97 16.71 -3.76
CA SER A 77 19.28 16.14 -4.06
C SER A 77 20.27 17.19 -4.60
N LEU A 78 19.82 18.10 -5.46
CA LEU A 78 20.63 19.18 -6.00
C LEU A 78 21.01 20.22 -4.92
N LEU A 79 20.18 20.38 -3.89
CA LEU A 79 20.42 21.22 -2.72
C LEU A 79 21.32 20.56 -1.65
N GLY A 80 21.91 19.39 -1.96
CA GLY A 80 22.84 18.71 -1.06
C GLY A 80 22.18 17.72 -0.10
N ALA A 81 20.88 17.47 -0.20
CA ALA A 81 20.29 16.31 0.47
C ALA A 81 20.90 15.03 -0.13
N ARG A 82 21.27 14.08 0.72
CA ARG A 82 21.79 12.78 0.26
C ARG A 82 20.65 12.02 -0.42
N ALA A 83 20.54 12.12 -1.74
CA ALA A 83 19.83 11.10 -2.50
C ALA A 83 20.50 9.75 -2.26
N PRO A 84 19.76 8.63 -2.37
CA PRO A 84 20.37 7.30 -2.35
C PRO A 84 21.38 7.20 -3.50
N ALA A 85 22.65 7.47 -3.19
CA ALA A 85 23.72 7.65 -4.17
C ALA A 85 24.08 6.34 -4.91
N ASN A 86 23.59 5.20 -4.40
CA ASN A 86 23.90 3.87 -4.91
C ASN A 86 22.62 3.14 -5.35
N MET A 87 21.96 3.64 -6.39
CA MET A 87 20.92 2.86 -7.05
C MET A 87 21.56 1.76 -7.90
N THR A 88 21.31 0.50 -7.54
CA THR A 88 21.81 -0.66 -8.29
C THR A 88 20.83 -1.03 -9.42
N ALA A 89 21.32 -1.69 -10.47
CA ALA A 89 20.47 -2.15 -11.59
C ALA A 89 19.22 -2.97 -11.16
N PRO A 90 19.27 -3.83 -10.11
CA PRO A 90 18.09 -4.48 -9.56
C PRO A 90 17.06 -3.50 -8.99
N MET A 91 17.48 -2.39 -8.36
CA MET A 91 16.57 -1.40 -7.79
C MET A 91 15.78 -0.68 -8.89
N TYR A 92 16.43 -0.33 -10.00
CA TYR A 92 15.74 0.26 -11.16
C TYR A 92 14.69 -0.70 -11.72
N LYS A 93 15.02 -1.99 -11.85
CA LYS A 93 14.06 -3.02 -12.30
C LYS A 93 12.87 -3.15 -11.33
N ALA A 94 13.11 -3.14 -10.02
CA ALA A 94 12.06 -3.21 -9.02
C ALA A 94 11.11 -2.00 -9.06
N VAL A 95 11.67 -0.78 -9.22
CA VAL A 95 10.87 0.45 -9.38
C VAL A 95 10.04 0.40 -10.66
N LEU A 96 10.64 -0.02 -11.78
CA LEU A 96 9.92 -0.14 -13.05
C LEU A 96 8.79 -1.16 -12.97
N TYR A 97 9.07 -2.32 -12.36
CA TYR A 97 8.10 -3.37 -12.13
C TYR A 97 6.92 -2.87 -11.28
N MET A 98 7.19 -2.18 -10.17
CA MET A 98 6.15 -1.61 -9.30
C MET A 98 5.35 -0.51 -10.00
N GLY A 99 5.98 0.32 -10.83
CA GLY A 99 5.27 1.36 -11.59
C GLY A 99 4.34 0.76 -12.65
N LEU A 100 4.81 -0.25 -13.37
CA LEU A 100 4.07 -0.80 -14.53
C LEU A 100 3.03 -1.85 -14.12
N VAL A 101 3.38 -2.77 -13.23
CA VAL A 101 2.53 -3.94 -12.93
C VAL A 101 1.40 -3.57 -11.96
N PRO A 102 1.66 -3.25 -10.67
CA PRO A 102 0.59 -2.83 -9.77
C PRO A 102 0.14 -1.38 -10.01
N GLY A 103 0.94 -0.55 -10.69
CA GLY A 103 0.55 0.82 -11.04
C GLY A 103 -0.36 0.89 -12.26
N VAL A 104 0.21 0.71 -13.46
CA VAL A 104 -0.52 0.90 -14.74
C VAL A 104 -1.44 -0.28 -15.07
N LEU A 105 -0.90 -1.51 -15.09
CA LEU A 105 -1.61 -2.70 -15.55
C LEU A 105 -2.78 -3.06 -14.61
N ALA A 106 -2.56 -3.05 -13.29
CA ALA A 106 -3.62 -3.33 -12.33
C ALA A 106 -4.78 -2.32 -12.43
N LEU A 107 -4.46 -1.02 -12.61
CA LEU A 107 -5.50 -0.01 -12.86
C LEU A 107 -6.27 -0.35 -14.13
N TYR A 108 -5.57 -0.59 -15.24
CA TYR A 108 -6.21 -0.91 -16.51
C TYR A 108 -7.17 -2.11 -16.39
N LEU A 109 -6.73 -3.20 -15.74
CA LEU A 109 -7.54 -4.39 -15.50
C LEU A 109 -8.74 -4.11 -14.58
N TYR A 110 -8.55 -3.33 -13.51
CA TYR A 110 -9.63 -2.93 -12.61
C TYR A 110 -10.74 -2.19 -13.37
N TYR A 111 -10.38 -1.25 -14.25
CA TYR A 111 -11.35 -0.52 -15.07
C TYR A 111 -12.00 -1.38 -16.17
N ALA A 112 -11.22 -2.25 -16.81
CA ALA A 112 -11.76 -3.21 -17.78
C ALA A 112 -12.79 -4.14 -17.12
N GLY A 113 -12.53 -4.57 -15.88
CA GLY A 113 -13.45 -5.33 -15.05
C GLY A 113 -14.72 -4.54 -14.72
N LEU A 114 -14.58 -3.34 -14.13
CA LEU A 114 -15.70 -2.49 -13.71
C LEU A 114 -16.71 -2.16 -14.83
N LYS A 115 -16.25 -2.04 -16.07
CA LYS A 115 -17.14 -1.83 -17.23
C LYS A 115 -18.02 -3.03 -17.55
N ARG A 116 -17.67 -4.23 -17.06
CA ARG A 116 -18.29 -5.51 -17.40
C ARG A 116 -18.85 -6.28 -16.21
N THR A 117 -18.57 -5.87 -14.97
CA THR A 117 -19.08 -6.52 -13.75
C THR A 117 -20.00 -5.61 -12.93
N LYS A 118 -21.05 -6.22 -12.36
CA LYS A 118 -21.94 -5.55 -11.39
C LYS A 118 -21.14 -5.17 -10.14
N ALA A 119 -21.51 -4.06 -9.48
CA ALA A 119 -20.83 -3.50 -8.32
C ALA A 119 -20.55 -4.53 -7.21
N SER A 120 -21.44 -5.49 -7.05
CA SER A 120 -21.36 -6.55 -6.05
C SER A 120 -20.31 -7.63 -6.36
N ALA A 121 -20.00 -7.88 -7.64
CA ALA A 121 -18.88 -8.75 -8.03
C ALA A 121 -17.52 -8.05 -7.86
N ALA A 122 -17.48 -6.72 -8.01
CA ALA A 122 -16.27 -5.92 -7.80
C ALA A 122 -15.84 -5.91 -6.33
N THR A 123 -16.77 -5.74 -5.38
CA THR A 123 -16.48 -5.85 -3.94
C THR A 123 -16.01 -7.25 -3.54
N LEU A 124 -16.57 -8.30 -4.14
CA LEU A 124 -16.08 -9.67 -3.95
C LEU A 124 -14.64 -9.84 -4.43
N ALA A 125 -14.28 -9.22 -5.56
CA ALA A 125 -12.93 -9.24 -6.10
C ALA A 125 -11.93 -8.46 -5.23
N GLU A 126 -12.34 -7.36 -4.60
CA GLU A 126 -11.49 -6.62 -3.65
C GLU A 126 -11.14 -7.45 -2.41
N LEU A 127 -12.06 -8.28 -1.92
CA LEU A 127 -11.81 -9.20 -0.80
C LEU A 127 -10.77 -10.28 -1.14
N PHE A 128 -10.50 -10.52 -2.43
CA PHE A 128 -9.46 -11.43 -2.89
C PHE A 128 -8.04 -10.85 -2.74
N PHE A 129 -7.91 -9.53 -2.63
CA PHE A 129 -6.63 -8.84 -2.48
C PHE A 129 -5.81 -9.35 -1.29
N PRO A 130 -6.34 -9.42 -0.05
CA PRO A 130 -5.61 -9.96 1.09
C PRO A 130 -5.24 -11.44 0.93
N VAL A 131 -6.10 -12.25 0.28
CA VAL A 131 -5.79 -13.67 0.00
C VAL A 131 -4.60 -13.78 -0.96
N ALA A 132 -4.63 -13.01 -2.05
CA ALA A 132 -3.52 -12.96 -3.01
C ALA A 132 -2.21 -12.48 -2.34
N ALA A 133 -2.29 -11.49 -1.46
CA ALA A 133 -1.13 -10.99 -0.72
C ALA A 133 -0.50 -12.08 0.17
N VAL A 134 -1.31 -12.86 0.90
CA VAL A 134 -0.80 -13.98 1.73
C VAL A 134 -0.16 -15.06 0.86
N VAL A 135 -0.79 -15.43 -0.26
CA VAL A 135 -0.26 -16.45 -1.19
C VAL A 135 1.06 -16.00 -1.83
N ILE A 136 1.15 -14.75 -2.28
CA ILE A 136 2.37 -14.18 -2.86
C ILE A 136 3.48 -14.11 -1.81
N ASN A 137 3.18 -13.66 -0.59
CA ASN A 137 4.14 -13.62 0.50
C ASN A 137 4.72 -15.01 0.79
N TRP A 138 3.89 -16.04 0.77
CA TRP A 138 4.36 -17.41 0.97
C TRP A 138 5.15 -17.97 -0.21
N ARG A 139 4.60 -17.89 -1.43
CA ARG A 139 5.18 -18.55 -2.62
C ARG A 139 6.36 -17.80 -3.22
N VAL A 140 6.30 -16.46 -3.26
CA VAL A 140 7.27 -15.62 -3.95
C VAL A 140 8.32 -15.08 -3.00
N LEU A 141 7.89 -14.64 -1.81
CA LEU A 141 8.78 -14.03 -0.81
C LEU A 141 9.29 -15.03 0.24
N GLY A 142 8.84 -16.30 0.19
CA GLY A 142 9.28 -17.37 1.07
C GLY A 142 8.91 -17.16 2.54
N GLN A 143 7.98 -16.26 2.85
CA GLN A 143 7.58 -15.96 4.22
C GLN A 143 6.72 -17.11 4.78
N PRO A 144 7.02 -17.63 5.98
CA PRO A 144 6.22 -18.69 6.57
C PRO A 144 4.81 -18.18 6.89
N LEU A 145 3.78 -18.97 6.58
CA LEU A 145 2.41 -18.64 6.99
C LEU A 145 2.28 -18.77 8.50
N THR A 146 1.77 -17.72 9.12
CA THR A 146 1.37 -17.76 10.52
C THR A 146 -0.04 -18.36 10.67
N ALA A 147 -0.31 -18.98 11.82
CA ALA A 147 -1.64 -19.50 12.13
C ALA A 147 -2.73 -18.40 12.04
N THR A 148 -2.41 -17.18 12.45
CA THR A 148 -3.30 -16.01 12.35
C THR A 148 -3.62 -15.65 10.91
N GLN A 149 -2.66 -15.73 9.99
CA GLN A 149 -2.90 -15.48 8.56
C GLN A 149 -3.81 -16.55 7.95
N LEU A 150 -3.63 -17.83 8.31
CA LEU A 150 -4.50 -18.93 7.85
C LEU A 150 -5.94 -18.77 8.34
N VAL A 151 -6.13 -18.46 9.63
CA VAL A 151 -7.46 -18.20 10.20
C VAL A 151 -8.11 -16.98 9.55
N GLY A 152 -7.35 -15.90 9.37
CA GLY A 152 -7.83 -14.70 8.67
C GLY A 152 -8.25 -14.98 7.23
N MET A 153 -7.46 -15.80 6.50
CA MET A 153 -7.78 -16.23 5.14
C MET A 153 -9.07 -17.06 5.10
N GLY A 154 -9.26 -17.98 6.05
CA GLY A 154 -10.48 -18.77 6.19
C GLY A 154 -11.73 -17.91 6.46
N LEU A 155 -11.63 -16.95 7.38
CA LEU A 155 -12.72 -16.00 7.68
C LEU A 155 -13.08 -15.12 6.48
N LEU A 156 -12.09 -14.67 5.72
CA LEU A 156 -12.31 -13.90 4.48
C LEU A 156 -13.05 -14.75 3.43
N LEU A 157 -12.61 -15.98 3.19
CA LEU A 157 -13.26 -16.89 2.25
C LEU A 157 -14.70 -17.22 2.67
N LEU A 158 -14.95 -17.41 3.97
CA LEU A 158 -16.30 -17.59 4.51
C LEU A 158 -17.17 -16.35 4.28
N SER A 159 -16.65 -15.15 4.56
CA SER A 159 -17.37 -13.89 4.35
C SER A 159 -17.75 -13.71 2.88
N VAL A 160 -16.80 -13.96 1.97
CA VAL A 160 -17.02 -13.94 0.52
C VAL A 160 -18.11 -14.93 0.11
N PHE A 161 -18.08 -16.15 0.66
CA PHE A 161 -19.07 -17.19 0.38
C PHE A 161 -20.49 -16.79 0.84
N PHE A 162 -20.64 -16.26 2.05
CA PHE A 162 -21.93 -15.81 2.58
C PHE A 162 -22.49 -14.62 1.80
N ILE A 163 -21.65 -13.62 1.51
CA ILE A 163 -22.05 -12.44 0.71
C ILE A 163 -22.45 -12.88 -0.70
N GLY A 164 -21.65 -13.73 -1.35
CA GLY A 164 -21.94 -14.23 -2.70
C GLY A 164 -23.24 -15.04 -2.78
N LYS A 165 -23.61 -15.74 -1.71
CA LYS A 165 -24.86 -16.51 -1.63
C LYS A 165 -26.09 -15.61 -1.43
N GLY A 166 -25.97 -14.50 -0.70
CA GLY A 166 -27.05 -13.53 -0.50
C GLY A 166 -27.32 -12.60 -1.70
N MET A 167 -26.50 -12.68 -2.75
CA MET A 167 -26.61 -11.87 -3.97
C MET A 167 -27.30 -12.59 -5.15
N ARG A 168 -27.69 -13.85 -4.97
CA ARG A 168 -28.55 -14.58 -5.92
C ARG A 168 -30.01 -14.26 -5.62
#